data_AF-A0A536XTR3-F1
#
_entry.id   AF-A0A536XTR3-F1
#
_cell.length_a   1.000
_cell.length_b   1.000
_cell.length_c   1.000
_cell.angle_alpha   90.00
_cell.angle_beta   90.00
_cell.angle_gamma   90.00
#
_symmetry.space_group_name_H-M   'P 1'
#
loop_
_entity.id
_entity.type
_entity.pdbx_description
1 polymer ?
#
loop_
_entity_poly.entity_id
_entity_poly.type
_entity_poly.pdbx_seq_one_letter_code
_entity_poly.pdbx_strand_id
1 'polypeptide(L)'
;MSMALACALGVWPAATRAQTSPALPAVASAIIPGVGQAMNGDYGEAAAHFGVFALSLSAGLYYQRKPDFLSDDVRYDDANNREFINQTTLRRDFALRLATDTALYSSFAAYRDARARDDRSYRTPAPKESLTDLALAPFSWEFLSRPTTFIPLALQAWAASRKGGYGIYRAQDVSKGDLHAYNVTANEFTAVGEEGFFRGFVNNDLSARWGNGWGLAGSSLLFGIAHNGQGDTASVVQATIAGAYLGWVHQRNGFEIGEGVALHYWINVLAGIAAIRN
;
A
#
# COMPACT_ATOMS: atom_id res chain seq x y z
N MET A 1 -36.36 40.61 -40.75
CA MET A 1 -37.05 40.99 -39.50
C MET A 1 -38.06 39.87 -39.23
N SER A 2 -37.86 38.85 -38.41
CA SER A 2 -36.91 38.49 -37.34
C SER A 2 -37.03 36.94 -37.20
N MET A 3 -35.97 36.14 -36.97
CA MET A 3 -35.46 35.73 -35.63
C MET A 3 -36.58 35.46 -34.62
N ALA A 4 -36.65 34.39 -33.83
CA ALA A 4 -35.78 33.26 -33.52
C ALA A 4 -36.56 32.31 -32.56
N LEU A 5 -35.88 31.26 -32.07
CA LEU A 5 -36.29 30.29 -31.04
C LEU A 5 -37.24 29.16 -31.47
N ALA A 6 -36.65 28.05 -31.93
CA ALA A 6 -36.86 26.72 -31.34
C ALA A 6 -35.95 25.66 -32.00
N CYS A 7 -34.63 25.86 -31.92
CA CYS A 7 -33.65 24.83 -32.24
C CYS A 7 -32.59 24.79 -31.13
N ALA A 8 -32.94 24.22 -29.97
CA ALA A 8 -31.99 24.01 -28.87
C ALA A 8 -32.34 22.77 -28.00
N LEU A 9 -32.91 21.73 -28.61
CA LEU A 9 -33.05 20.40 -27.99
C LEU A 9 -32.36 19.31 -28.82
N GLY A 10 -31.26 19.68 -29.47
CA GLY A 10 -30.29 18.71 -29.95
C GLY A 10 -29.52 18.15 -28.77
N VAL A 11 -30.12 17.21 -28.03
CA VAL A 11 -29.37 16.26 -27.21
C VAL A 11 -28.53 15.45 -28.19
N TRP A 12 -27.31 15.93 -28.43
CA TRP A 12 -26.30 15.18 -29.14
C TRP A 12 -25.91 13.99 -28.26
N PRO A 13 -26.04 12.76 -28.75
CA PRO A 13 -25.67 11.57 -28.01
C PRO A 13 -24.14 11.49 -27.93
N ALA A 14 -23.65 11.11 -26.76
CA ALA A 14 -22.27 10.69 -26.53
C ALA A 14 -21.22 11.67 -27.07
N ALA A 15 -20.88 12.67 -26.26
CA ALA A 15 -19.47 13.04 -26.17
C ALA A 15 -18.72 11.74 -25.85
N THR A 16 -18.07 11.17 -26.86
CA THR A 16 -17.04 10.15 -26.71
C THR A 16 -16.04 10.73 -25.71
N ARG A 17 -16.22 10.41 -24.41
CA ARG A 17 -15.18 10.60 -23.42
C ARG A 17 -13.97 9.91 -24.05
N ALA A 18 -12.96 10.70 -24.44
CA ALA A 18 -11.68 10.14 -24.83
C ALA A 18 -11.34 9.11 -23.75
N GLN A 19 -11.21 7.83 -24.12
CA GLN A 19 -11.02 6.75 -23.16
C GLN A 19 -9.74 7.04 -22.37
N THR A 20 -9.90 7.63 -21.20
CA THR A 20 -8.79 8.04 -20.34
C THR A 20 -8.03 6.79 -19.96
N SER A 21 -6.71 6.89 -19.86
CA SER A 21 -5.90 5.75 -19.39
C SER A 21 -6.41 5.32 -18.01
N PRO A 22 -6.55 4.01 -17.73
CA PRO A 22 -6.94 3.52 -16.40
C PRO A 22 -5.91 3.90 -15.32
N ALA A 23 -4.69 4.26 -15.72
CA ALA A 23 -3.68 4.78 -14.80
C ALA A 23 -4.00 6.19 -14.28
N LEU A 24 -4.80 6.99 -15.01
CA LEU A 24 -5.10 8.36 -14.59
C LEU A 24 -5.93 8.40 -13.28
N PRO A 25 -7.05 7.66 -13.15
CA PRO A 25 -7.74 7.50 -11.87
C PRO A 25 -6.82 7.01 -10.74
N ALA A 26 -5.93 6.07 -11.05
CA ALA A 26 -4.99 5.51 -10.07
C ALA A 26 -4.02 6.56 -9.52
N VAL A 27 -3.37 7.33 -10.41
CA VAL A 27 -2.45 8.41 -10.03
C VAL A 27 -3.18 9.50 -9.25
N ALA A 28 -4.40 9.85 -9.66
CA ALA A 28 -5.20 10.85 -8.95
C ALA A 28 -5.53 10.39 -7.51
N SER A 29 -5.96 9.13 -7.33
CA SER A 29 -6.24 8.56 -6.01
C SER A 29 -5.00 8.35 -5.13
N ALA A 30 -3.82 8.17 -5.72
CA ALA A 30 -2.57 8.11 -4.95
C ALA A 30 -2.22 9.46 -4.30
N ILE A 31 -2.65 10.58 -4.89
CA ILE A 31 -2.40 11.94 -4.37
C ILE A 31 -3.53 12.35 -3.42
N ILE A 32 -4.77 12.19 -3.86
CA ILE A 32 -5.98 12.51 -3.08
C ILE A 32 -6.90 11.29 -3.14
N PRO A 33 -6.95 10.48 -2.07
CA PRO A 33 -7.75 9.26 -2.05
C PRO A 33 -9.22 9.55 -2.34
N GLY A 34 -9.83 8.70 -3.18
CA GLY A 34 -11.21 8.86 -3.64
C GLY A 34 -11.38 9.61 -4.97
N VAL A 35 -10.40 10.40 -5.42
CA VAL A 35 -10.55 11.15 -6.69
C VAL A 35 -10.70 10.21 -7.89
N GLY A 36 -9.92 9.14 -7.96
CA GLY A 36 -10.01 8.12 -9.02
C GLY A 36 -11.36 7.40 -9.03
N GLN A 37 -11.92 7.08 -7.86
CA GLN A 37 -13.27 6.53 -7.73
C GLN A 37 -14.32 7.51 -8.27
N ALA A 38 -14.22 8.79 -7.92
CA ALA A 38 -15.11 9.83 -8.45
C ALA A 38 -14.97 9.99 -9.97
N MET A 39 -13.75 9.89 -10.52
CA MET A 39 -13.51 9.86 -11.97
C MET A 39 -14.18 8.65 -12.64
N ASN A 40 -14.17 7.51 -11.96
CA ASN A 40 -14.89 6.30 -12.37
C ASN A 40 -16.41 6.41 -12.15
N GLY A 41 -16.91 7.48 -11.51
CA GLY A 41 -18.33 7.69 -11.22
C GLY A 41 -18.83 7.01 -9.94
N ASP A 42 -17.94 6.43 -9.12
CA ASP A 42 -18.28 5.86 -7.81
C ASP A 42 -18.06 6.88 -6.69
N TYR A 43 -19.07 7.73 -6.48
CA TYR A 43 -18.98 8.79 -5.47
C TYR A 43 -19.08 8.26 -4.03
N GLY A 44 -19.68 7.09 -3.83
CA GLY A 44 -19.80 6.47 -2.50
C GLY A 44 -18.44 5.96 -2.02
N GLU A 45 -17.76 5.19 -2.87
CA GLU A 45 -16.41 4.70 -2.59
C GLU A 45 -15.40 5.87 -2.52
N ALA A 46 -15.58 6.90 -3.35
CA ALA A 46 -14.79 8.12 -3.27
C ALA A 46 -14.89 8.80 -1.90
N ALA A 47 -16.11 8.99 -1.39
CA ALA A 47 -16.34 9.60 -0.09
C ALA A 47 -15.78 8.74 1.06
N ALA A 48 -15.88 7.41 0.94
CA ALA A 48 -15.32 6.49 1.93
C ALA A 48 -13.78 6.59 2.01
N HIS A 49 -13.08 6.48 0.88
CA HIS A 49 -11.62 6.62 0.85
C HIS A 49 -11.14 7.97 1.33
N PHE A 50 -11.74 9.06 0.82
CA PHE A 50 -11.38 10.40 1.24
C PHE A 50 -11.66 10.63 2.73
N GLY A 51 -12.79 10.13 3.24
CA GLY A 51 -13.16 10.25 4.65
C GLY A 51 -12.16 9.57 5.58
N VAL A 52 -11.81 8.31 5.31
CA VAL A 52 -10.80 7.58 6.10
C VAL A 52 -9.45 8.28 6.03
N PHE A 53 -9.01 8.68 4.83
CA PHE A 53 -7.76 9.42 4.64
C PHE A 53 -7.74 10.73 5.42
N ALA A 54 -8.75 11.58 5.26
CA ALA A 54 -8.79 12.92 5.85
C ALA A 54 -8.85 12.87 7.38
N LEU A 55 -9.65 11.94 7.95
CA LEU A 55 -9.72 11.74 9.40
C LEU A 55 -8.38 11.23 9.95
N SER A 56 -7.76 10.25 9.28
CA SER A 56 -6.50 9.66 9.72
C SER A 56 -5.33 10.64 9.59
N LEU A 57 -5.25 11.38 8.49
CA LEU A 57 -4.27 12.45 8.32
C LEU A 57 -4.45 13.55 9.38
N SER A 58 -5.69 13.97 9.63
CA SER A 58 -5.99 14.97 10.66
C SER A 58 -5.59 14.50 12.05
N ALA A 59 -5.84 13.23 12.39
CA ALA A 59 -5.42 12.62 13.64
C ALA A 59 -3.89 12.56 13.75
N GLY A 60 -3.18 12.16 12.69
CA GLY A 60 -1.72 12.13 12.66
C GLY A 60 -1.10 13.51 12.87
N LEU A 61 -1.60 14.53 12.16
CA LEU A 61 -1.17 15.92 12.31
C LEU A 61 -1.52 16.49 13.70
N TYR A 62 -2.62 16.03 14.30
CA TYR A 62 -2.98 16.41 15.67
C TYR A 62 -1.99 15.86 16.70
N TYR A 63 -1.64 14.57 16.62
CA TYR A 63 -0.67 13.95 17.54
C TYR A 63 0.74 14.49 17.33
N GLN A 64 1.14 14.80 16.09
CA GLN A 64 2.44 15.40 15.79
C GLN A 64 2.66 16.78 16.44
N ARG A 65 1.58 17.51 16.76
CA ARG A 65 1.65 18.82 17.43
C ARG A 65 1.67 18.72 18.96
N LYS A 66 1.62 17.53 19.53
CA LYS A 66 1.62 17.35 20.98
C LYS A 66 3.04 17.56 21.55
N PRO A 67 3.17 18.14 22.76
CA PRO A 67 4.49 18.47 23.32
C PRO A 67 5.40 17.26 23.56
N ASP A 68 4.82 16.09 23.76
CA ASP A 68 5.49 14.82 24.00
C ASP A 68 5.70 13.99 22.74
N PHE A 69 5.34 14.48 21.54
CA PHE A 69 5.63 13.80 20.29
C PHE A 69 7.15 13.67 20.08
N LEU A 70 7.60 12.47 19.73
CA LEU A 70 9.01 12.20 19.41
C LEU A 70 9.19 12.28 17.90
N SER A 71 9.96 13.26 17.44
CA SER A 71 10.36 13.35 16.03
C SER A 71 11.37 12.27 15.67
N ASP A 72 11.54 12.05 14.36
CA ASP A 72 12.40 10.99 13.83
C ASP A 72 13.87 11.10 14.30
N ASP A 73 14.40 12.32 14.43
CA ASP A 73 15.75 12.62 14.95
C ASP A 73 15.91 12.36 16.45
N VAL A 74 14.81 12.27 17.19
CA VAL A 74 14.80 12.01 18.64
C VAL A 74 14.55 10.54 18.93
N ARG A 75 13.65 9.89 18.18
CA ARG A 75 13.24 8.51 18.44
C ARG A 75 14.15 7.45 17.83
N TYR A 76 14.80 7.75 16.71
CA TYR A 76 15.67 6.80 16.01
C TYR A 76 17.13 7.03 16.40
N ASP A 77 17.75 5.99 16.94
CA ASP A 77 19.18 5.89 17.17
C ASP A 77 19.75 4.83 16.21
N ASP A 78 19.93 5.26 14.95
CA ASP A 78 20.41 4.39 13.87
C ASP A 78 21.82 3.86 14.15
N ALA A 79 22.66 4.61 14.88
CA ALA A 79 24.00 4.18 15.26
C ALA A 79 23.98 2.97 16.19
N ASN A 80 22.96 2.86 17.05
CA ASN A 80 22.78 1.73 17.96
C ASN A 80 21.69 0.74 17.51
N ASN A 81 21.06 0.95 16.35
CA ASN A 81 19.90 0.22 15.85
C ASN A 81 18.74 0.18 16.85
N ARG A 82 18.29 1.35 17.33
CA ARG A 82 17.22 1.44 18.34
C ARG A 82 16.15 2.47 17.98
N GLU A 83 14.93 2.15 18.38
CA GLU A 83 13.79 3.07 18.42
C GLU A 83 13.33 3.29 19.85
N PHE A 84 12.87 4.48 20.18
CA PHE A 84 12.09 4.72 21.37
C PHE A 84 10.71 5.31 21.05
N ILE A 85 9.65 4.69 21.55
CA ILE A 85 8.27 5.09 21.24
C ILE A 85 7.44 5.33 22.51
N ASN A 86 6.61 6.38 22.47
CA ASN A 86 5.60 6.69 23.48
C ASN A 86 4.19 6.69 22.89
N GLN A 87 3.17 6.87 23.73
CA GLN A 87 1.79 6.66 23.30
C GLN A 87 1.35 7.66 22.23
N THR A 88 1.78 8.92 22.35
CA THR A 88 1.50 9.98 21.38
C THR A 88 2.11 9.66 20.01
N THR A 89 3.37 9.22 19.99
CA THR A 89 4.08 8.85 18.75
C THR A 89 3.47 7.60 18.11
N LEU A 90 3.12 6.58 18.90
CA LEU A 90 2.45 5.37 18.41
C LEU A 90 1.10 5.68 17.75
N ARG A 91 0.30 6.58 18.36
CA ARG A 91 -0.99 7.00 17.79
C ARG A 91 -0.82 7.82 16.52
N ARG A 92 0.20 8.69 16.47
CA ARG A 92 0.57 9.43 15.25
C ARG A 92 0.91 8.45 14.13
N ASP A 93 1.77 7.47 14.41
CA ASP A 93 2.27 6.53 13.41
C ASP A 93 1.14 5.66 12.86
N PHE A 94 0.26 5.16 13.74
CA PHE A 94 -0.92 4.42 13.30
C PHE A 94 -1.83 5.26 12.40
N ALA A 95 -2.09 6.51 12.78
CA ALA A 95 -2.96 7.39 12.01
C ALA A 95 -2.37 7.74 10.63
N LEU A 96 -1.07 8.05 10.55
CA LEU A 96 -0.43 8.34 9.26
C LEU A 96 -0.21 7.09 8.41
N ARG A 97 0.00 5.93 9.03
CA ARG A 97 0.04 4.65 8.33
C ARG A 97 -1.30 4.39 7.65
N LEU A 98 -2.40 4.45 8.41
CA LEU A 98 -3.75 4.29 7.88
C LEU A 98 -4.06 5.29 6.76
N ALA A 99 -3.64 6.56 6.90
CA ALA A 99 -3.81 7.55 5.84
C ALA A 99 -3.04 7.16 4.56
N THR A 100 -1.76 6.80 4.69
CA THR A 100 -0.89 6.45 3.56
C THR A 100 -1.39 5.19 2.85
N ASP A 101 -1.69 4.14 3.59
CA ASP A 101 -2.12 2.87 3.01
C ASP A 101 -3.53 2.95 2.41
N THR A 102 -4.40 3.83 2.95
CA THR A 102 -5.68 4.17 2.31
C THR A 102 -5.45 4.83 0.95
N ALA A 103 -4.44 5.69 0.81
CA ALA A 103 -4.11 6.30 -0.48
C ALA A 103 -3.57 5.30 -1.49
N LEU A 104 -2.68 4.40 -1.05
CA LEU A 104 -2.12 3.34 -1.87
C LEU A 104 -3.21 2.36 -2.35
N TYR A 105 -4.07 1.90 -1.44
CA TYR A 105 -5.19 1.02 -1.80
C TYR A 105 -6.23 1.76 -2.66
N SER A 106 -6.57 3.02 -2.37
CA SER A 106 -7.49 3.82 -3.20
C SER A 106 -6.98 3.97 -4.63
N SER A 107 -5.67 4.13 -4.82
CA SER A 107 -5.02 4.14 -6.13
C SER A 107 -5.21 2.82 -6.87
N PHE A 108 -4.96 1.70 -6.19
CA PHE A 108 -5.17 0.35 -6.73
C PHE A 108 -6.63 0.09 -7.10
N ALA A 109 -7.57 0.37 -6.21
CA ALA A 109 -9.00 0.16 -6.45
C ALA A 109 -9.49 0.98 -7.66
N ALA A 110 -9.06 2.25 -7.77
CA ALA A 110 -9.39 3.09 -8.92
C ALA A 110 -8.83 2.52 -10.23
N TYR A 111 -7.61 1.99 -10.22
CA TYR A 111 -7.01 1.31 -11.37
C TYR A 111 -7.76 0.03 -11.75
N ARG A 112 -8.04 -0.84 -10.76
CA ARG A 112 -8.78 -2.10 -10.90
C ARG A 112 -10.12 -1.85 -11.58
N ASP A 113 -10.90 -0.92 -11.05
CA ASP A 113 -12.26 -0.67 -11.53
C ASP A 113 -12.27 0.03 -12.89
N ALA A 114 -11.28 0.90 -13.16
CA ALA A 114 -11.08 1.47 -14.48
C ALA A 114 -10.72 0.39 -15.51
N ARG A 115 -9.79 -0.52 -15.18
CA ARG A 115 -9.41 -1.67 -16.03
C ARG A 115 -10.56 -2.63 -16.29
N ALA A 116 -11.43 -2.85 -15.31
CA ALA A 116 -12.59 -3.73 -15.44
C ALA A 116 -13.67 -3.19 -16.41
N ARG A 117 -13.72 -1.87 -16.61
CA ARG A 117 -14.69 -1.17 -17.48
C ARG A 117 -14.09 -0.75 -18.83
N ASP A 118 -12.84 -1.10 -19.06
CA ASP A 118 -12.09 -0.68 -20.24
C ASP A 118 -12.06 -1.81 -21.28
N ASP A 119 -12.65 -1.56 -22.44
CA ASP A 119 -12.78 -2.54 -23.51
C ASP A 119 -11.47 -2.76 -24.32
N ARG A 120 -10.40 -2.04 -23.99
CA ARG A 120 -9.10 -2.20 -24.65
C ARG A 120 -8.47 -3.55 -24.32
N SER A 121 -7.75 -4.12 -25.29
CA SER A 121 -6.93 -5.31 -25.06
C SER A 121 -5.62 -4.93 -24.37
N TYR A 122 -5.27 -5.66 -23.30
CA TYR A 122 -4.06 -5.47 -22.51
C TYR A 122 -3.22 -6.76 -22.50
N ARG A 123 -1.90 -6.63 -22.38
CA ARG A 123 -0.98 -7.78 -22.25
C ARG A 123 -1.15 -8.54 -20.93
N THR A 124 -1.67 -7.85 -19.93
CA THR A 124 -1.88 -8.34 -18.57
C THR A 124 -3.38 -8.46 -18.31
N PRO A 125 -3.85 -9.39 -17.47
CA PRO A 125 -5.23 -9.37 -17.02
C PRO A 125 -5.53 -8.11 -16.19
N ALA A 126 -6.80 -7.72 -16.17
CA ALA A 126 -7.26 -6.71 -15.22
C ALA A 126 -7.16 -7.27 -13.79
N PRO A 127 -6.70 -6.48 -12.80
CA PRO A 127 -6.76 -6.88 -11.41
C PRO A 127 -8.22 -7.15 -10.99
N LYS A 128 -8.43 -8.02 -10.00
CA LYS A 128 -9.79 -8.44 -9.60
C LYS A 128 -10.02 -8.48 -8.09
N GLU A 129 -8.96 -8.58 -7.29
CA GLU A 129 -9.10 -8.74 -5.85
C GLU A 129 -9.72 -7.50 -5.18
N SER A 130 -10.66 -7.77 -4.28
CA SER A 130 -11.29 -6.77 -3.40
C SER A 130 -10.45 -6.52 -2.14
N LEU A 131 -10.80 -5.48 -1.37
CA LEU A 131 -10.16 -5.21 -0.08
C LEU A 131 -10.24 -6.43 0.85
N THR A 132 -11.38 -7.11 0.86
CA THR A 132 -11.61 -8.28 1.71
C THR A 132 -10.76 -9.47 1.27
N ASP A 133 -10.61 -9.70 -0.03
CA ASP A 133 -9.75 -10.78 -0.53
C ASP A 133 -8.30 -10.57 -0.09
N LEU A 134 -7.80 -9.33 -0.20
CA LEU A 134 -6.46 -8.98 0.20
C LEU A 134 -6.28 -9.04 1.72
N ALA A 135 -7.24 -8.52 2.50
CA ALA A 135 -7.17 -8.51 3.96
C ALA A 135 -7.23 -9.92 4.59
N LEU A 136 -7.78 -10.90 3.85
CA LEU A 136 -7.81 -12.30 4.28
C LEU A 136 -6.64 -13.12 3.74
N ALA A 137 -5.91 -12.60 2.74
CA ALA A 137 -4.83 -13.31 2.09
C ALA A 137 -3.74 -13.78 3.07
N PRO A 138 -3.30 -13.00 4.07
CA PRO A 138 -2.30 -13.45 5.04
C PRO A 138 -2.69 -14.70 5.83
N PHE A 139 -3.99 -14.98 5.95
CA PHE A 139 -4.50 -16.11 6.72
C PHE A 139 -4.94 -17.28 5.83
N SER A 140 -4.76 -17.15 4.51
CA SER A 140 -5.09 -18.20 3.55
C SER A 140 -4.02 -19.29 3.53
N TRP A 141 -4.42 -20.52 3.84
CA TRP A 141 -3.54 -21.69 3.68
C TRP A 141 -3.04 -21.87 2.24
N GLU A 142 -3.84 -21.47 1.25
CA GLU A 142 -3.46 -21.53 -0.15
C GLU A 142 -2.19 -20.73 -0.43
N PHE A 143 -2.07 -19.53 0.13
CA PHE A 143 -0.88 -18.69 -0.06
C PHE A 143 0.27 -19.12 0.86
N LEU A 144 -0.03 -19.45 2.11
CA LEU A 144 0.99 -19.83 3.10
C LEU A 144 1.69 -21.15 2.77
N SER A 145 1.00 -22.08 2.12
CA SER A 145 1.59 -23.39 1.76
C SER A 145 2.46 -23.36 0.50
N ARG A 146 2.48 -22.25 -0.26
CA ARG A 146 3.32 -22.13 -1.46
C ARG A 146 4.80 -22.02 -1.07
N PRO A 147 5.72 -22.73 -1.75
CA PRO A 147 7.16 -22.59 -1.51
C PRO A 147 7.68 -21.17 -1.66
N THR A 148 7.06 -20.40 -2.56
CA THR A 148 7.32 -18.97 -2.77
C THR A 148 6.90 -18.08 -1.60
N THR A 149 6.15 -18.62 -0.62
CA THR A 149 5.80 -17.95 0.63
C THR A 149 6.55 -18.55 1.81
N PHE A 150 6.41 -19.86 2.07
CA PHE A 150 6.93 -20.43 3.32
C PHE A 150 8.46 -20.48 3.38
N ILE A 151 9.17 -20.57 2.24
CA ILE A 151 10.65 -20.57 2.25
C ILE A 151 11.16 -19.18 2.67
N PRO A 152 10.75 -18.07 2.03
CA PRO A 152 11.07 -16.73 2.52
C PRO A 152 10.67 -16.50 3.98
N LEU A 153 9.49 -16.96 4.42
CA LEU A 153 9.07 -16.82 5.81
C LEU A 153 9.94 -17.62 6.78
N ALA A 154 10.36 -18.82 6.42
CA ALA A 154 11.29 -19.61 7.23
C ALA A 154 12.66 -18.93 7.34
N LEU A 155 13.16 -18.35 6.24
CA LEU A 155 14.41 -17.57 6.24
C LEU A 155 14.28 -16.32 7.10
N GLN A 156 13.15 -15.61 7.01
CA GLN A 156 12.87 -14.43 7.83
C GLN A 156 12.76 -14.79 9.31
N ALA A 157 12.02 -15.83 9.67
CA ALA A 157 11.91 -16.30 11.05
C ALA A 157 13.28 -16.73 11.62
N TRP A 158 14.11 -17.39 10.80
CA TRP A 158 15.47 -17.74 11.18
C TRP A 158 16.35 -16.49 11.38
N ALA A 159 16.29 -15.51 10.48
CA ALA A 159 17.01 -14.25 10.63
C ALA A 159 16.57 -13.49 11.89
N ALA A 160 15.25 -13.39 12.11
CA ALA A 160 14.60 -12.79 13.27
C ALA A 160 14.97 -13.46 14.60
N SER A 161 15.30 -14.76 14.59
CA SER A 161 15.74 -15.49 15.79
C SER A 161 17.16 -15.13 16.25
N ARG A 162 17.95 -14.47 15.41
CA ARG A 162 19.34 -14.11 15.74
C ARG A 162 19.39 -12.89 16.65
N LYS A 163 20.33 -12.92 17.61
CA LYS A 163 20.56 -11.80 18.55
C LYS A 163 21.31 -10.66 17.85
N GLY A 164 21.04 -9.41 18.28
CA GLY A 164 21.78 -8.23 17.85
C GLY A 164 21.13 -7.40 16.73
N GLY A 165 19.86 -7.65 16.41
CA GLY A 165 19.07 -6.83 15.47
C GLY A 165 18.47 -5.57 16.10
N TYR A 166 17.81 -4.77 15.26
CA TYR A 166 17.10 -3.54 15.63
C TYR A 166 16.18 -3.74 16.84
N GLY A 167 16.05 -2.72 17.70
CA GLY A 167 15.31 -2.81 18.95
C GLY A 167 14.31 -1.68 19.13
N ILE A 168 13.03 -2.02 19.28
CA ILE A 168 11.97 -1.07 19.63
C ILE A 168 11.78 -1.07 21.15
N TYR A 169 12.05 0.07 21.77
CA TYR A 169 11.90 0.34 23.20
C TYR A 169 10.70 1.25 23.44
N ARG A 170 10.04 1.08 24.57
CA ARG A 170 8.77 1.76 24.88
C ARG A 170 8.87 2.62 26.14
N ALA A 171 8.18 3.74 26.13
CA ALA A 171 7.88 4.51 27.34
C ALA A 171 6.88 3.76 28.24
N GLN A 172 6.73 4.22 29.48
CA GLN A 172 5.88 3.58 30.48
C GLN A 172 4.38 3.62 30.14
N ASP A 173 3.97 4.59 29.32
CA ASP A 173 2.60 4.81 28.86
C ASP A 173 2.19 3.92 27.69
N VAL A 174 3.12 3.16 27.11
CA VAL A 174 2.88 2.18 26.06
C VAL A 174 3.11 0.78 26.62
N SER A 175 2.09 -0.07 26.57
CA SER A 175 2.26 -1.47 26.95
C SER A 175 2.93 -2.27 25.82
N LYS A 176 3.53 -3.40 26.17
CA LYS A 176 4.02 -4.35 25.17
C LYS A 176 2.89 -4.88 24.28
N GLY A 177 1.69 -5.02 24.84
CA GLY A 177 0.49 -5.41 24.09
C GLY A 177 0.13 -4.40 23.01
N ASP A 178 0.26 -3.10 23.29
CA ASP A 178 -0.02 -2.03 22.32
C ASP A 178 0.93 -2.11 21.12
N LEU A 179 2.22 -2.41 21.34
CA LEU A 179 3.18 -2.59 20.26
C LEU A 179 2.88 -3.83 19.41
N HIS A 180 2.46 -4.94 20.02
CA HIS A 180 2.07 -6.12 19.25
C HIS A 180 0.77 -5.90 18.47
N ALA A 181 -0.23 -5.24 19.08
CA ALA A 181 -1.47 -4.88 18.40
C ALA A 181 -1.19 -3.93 17.23
N TYR A 182 -0.36 -2.91 17.42
CA TYR A 182 0.11 -2.05 16.36
C TYR A 182 0.82 -2.86 15.27
N ASN A 183 1.77 -3.72 15.63
CA ASN A 183 2.54 -4.51 14.68
C ASN A 183 1.64 -5.39 13.79
N VAL A 184 0.62 -6.05 14.35
CA VAL A 184 -0.26 -6.89 13.53
C VAL A 184 -1.24 -6.08 12.70
N THR A 185 -1.79 -4.97 13.22
CA THR A 185 -2.82 -4.21 12.51
C THR A 185 -2.22 -3.25 11.48
N ALA A 186 -1.14 -2.54 11.81
CA ALA A 186 -0.50 -1.59 10.91
C ALA A 186 0.14 -2.29 9.70
N ASN A 187 0.72 -3.49 9.89
CA ASN A 187 1.32 -4.25 8.80
C ASN A 187 0.27 -4.88 7.87
N GLU A 188 -0.96 -5.11 8.34
CA GLU A 188 -2.07 -5.50 7.46
C GLU A 188 -2.37 -4.38 6.45
N PHE A 189 -2.55 -3.16 6.94
CA PHE A 189 -2.76 -1.99 6.08
C PHE A 189 -1.58 -1.78 5.14
N THR A 190 -0.35 -1.91 5.64
CA THR A 190 0.88 -1.75 4.84
C THR A 190 0.91 -2.76 3.69
N ALA A 191 0.72 -4.05 3.99
CA ALA A 191 0.80 -5.10 2.99
C ALA A 191 -0.29 -4.94 1.91
N VAL A 192 -1.54 -4.66 2.32
CA VAL A 192 -2.65 -4.44 1.39
C VAL A 192 -2.44 -3.18 0.54
N GLY A 193 -2.06 -2.07 1.16
CA GLY A 193 -1.84 -0.80 0.47
C GLY A 193 -0.67 -0.87 -0.50
N GLU A 194 0.51 -1.27 -0.03
CA GLU A 194 1.72 -1.32 -0.83
C GLU A 194 1.65 -2.36 -1.95
N GLU A 195 1.19 -3.59 -1.69
CA GLU A 195 1.07 -4.58 -2.76
C GLU A 195 -0.02 -4.20 -3.76
N GLY A 196 -1.15 -3.65 -3.29
CA GLY A 196 -2.18 -3.10 -4.16
C GLY A 196 -1.61 -2.05 -5.11
N PHE A 197 -0.91 -1.03 -4.58
CA PHE A 197 -0.34 0.04 -5.39
C PHE A 197 0.78 -0.46 -6.30
N PHE A 198 1.80 -1.09 -5.75
CA PHE A 198 3.01 -1.41 -6.52
C PHE A 198 2.84 -2.62 -7.43
N ARG A 199 2.04 -3.62 -7.06
CA ARG A 199 1.88 -4.84 -7.86
C ARG A 199 0.60 -4.74 -8.66
N GLY A 200 -0.52 -4.50 -7.97
CA GLY A 200 -1.84 -4.39 -8.58
C GLY A 200 -1.97 -3.24 -9.58
N PHE A 201 -1.36 -2.08 -9.32
CA PHE A 201 -1.32 -0.96 -10.24
C PHE A 201 0.01 -0.84 -10.99
N VAL A 202 1.12 -0.46 -10.34
CA VAL A 202 2.36 -0.07 -11.03
C VAL A 202 2.95 -1.22 -11.87
N ASN A 203 3.24 -2.38 -11.27
CA ASN A 203 3.80 -3.51 -12.01
C ASN A 203 2.83 -3.99 -13.12
N ASN A 204 1.52 -4.03 -12.85
CA ASN A 204 0.50 -4.41 -13.84
C ASN A 204 0.48 -3.44 -15.04
N ASP A 205 0.37 -2.13 -14.81
CA ASP A 205 0.31 -1.11 -15.87
C ASP A 205 1.63 -1.04 -16.67
N LEU A 206 2.78 -1.06 -15.99
CA LEU A 206 4.08 -1.07 -16.66
C LEU A 206 4.29 -2.34 -17.49
N SER A 207 3.88 -3.51 -16.97
CA SER A 207 3.92 -4.77 -17.72
C SER A 207 2.97 -4.75 -18.92
N ALA A 208 1.80 -4.11 -18.79
CA ALA A 208 0.86 -3.96 -19.88
C ALA A 208 1.42 -3.10 -21.03
N ARG A 209 2.17 -2.04 -20.69
CA ARG A 209 2.75 -1.09 -21.65
C ARG A 209 4.04 -1.58 -22.29
N TRP A 210 4.94 -2.13 -21.49
CA TRP A 210 6.33 -2.40 -21.88
C TRP A 210 6.75 -3.86 -21.74
N GLY A 211 5.85 -4.73 -21.29
CA GLY A 211 6.10 -6.16 -21.09
C GLY A 211 6.63 -6.48 -19.68
N ASN A 212 6.49 -7.75 -19.29
CA ASN A 212 6.73 -8.23 -17.92
C ASN A 212 8.13 -7.87 -17.39
N GLY A 213 9.18 -7.96 -18.21
CA GLY A 213 10.55 -7.63 -17.77
C GLY A 213 10.71 -6.17 -17.35
N TRP A 214 10.23 -5.24 -18.17
CA TRP A 214 10.28 -3.80 -17.85
C TRP A 214 9.31 -3.42 -16.75
N GLY A 215 8.14 -4.06 -16.68
CA GLY A 215 7.19 -3.87 -15.59
C GLY A 215 7.79 -4.26 -14.24
N LEU A 216 8.44 -5.43 -14.19
CA LEU A 216 9.13 -5.91 -13.00
C LEU A 216 10.26 -4.98 -12.58
N ALA A 217 11.17 -4.64 -13.51
CA ALA A 217 12.31 -3.78 -13.22
C ALA A 217 11.85 -2.38 -12.73
N GLY A 218 10.88 -1.78 -13.42
CA GLY A 218 10.35 -0.47 -13.10
C GLY A 218 9.65 -0.44 -11.74
N SER A 219 8.74 -1.39 -11.47
CA SER A 219 8.02 -1.43 -10.19
C SER A 219 8.96 -1.70 -9.00
N SER A 220 9.98 -2.54 -9.19
CA SER A 220 10.95 -2.89 -8.15
C SER A 220 11.84 -1.71 -7.78
N LEU A 221 12.28 -0.94 -8.79
CA LEU A 221 13.03 0.29 -8.55
C LEU A 221 12.18 1.33 -7.83
N LEU A 222 10.94 1.55 -8.29
CA LEU A 222 10.00 2.47 -7.67
C LEU A 222 9.69 2.10 -6.21
N PHE A 223 9.55 0.81 -5.93
CA PHE A 223 9.39 0.31 -4.56
C PHE A 223 10.62 0.59 -3.70
N GLY A 224 11.82 0.37 -4.24
CA GLY A 224 13.07 0.66 -3.53
C GLY A 224 13.26 2.13 -3.19
N ILE A 225 13.03 3.05 -4.12
CA ILE A 225 13.20 4.49 -3.88
C ILE A 225 12.13 5.07 -2.93
N ALA A 226 11.00 4.38 -2.75
CA ALA A 226 9.99 4.74 -1.77
C ALA A 226 10.42 4.39 -0.32
N HIS A 227 11.54 3.69 -0.16
CA HIS A 227 12.12 3.30 1.12
C HIS A 227 13.44 4.02 1.37
N ASN A 228 13.78 4.23 2.63
CA ASN A 228 15.02 4.94 3.02
C ASN A 228 15.86 4.18 4.07
N GLY A 229 15.37 3.08 4.63
CA GLY A 229 16.06 2.29 5.66
C GLY A 229 16.08 2.92 7.04
N GLN A 230 15.28 3.97 7.28
CA GLN A 230 15.20 4.61 8.59
C GLN A 230 14.34 3.77 9.54
N GLY A 231 14.79 3.60 10.78
CA GLY A 231 14.14 2.73 11.74
C GLY A 231 14.14 1.25 11.32
N ASP A 232 13.08 0.51 11.65
CA ASP A 232 12.94 -0.92 11.26
C ASP A 232 12.48 -1.11 9.80
N THR A 233 12.75 -0.15 8.90
CA THR A 233 12.36 -0.22 7.49
C THR A 233 13.50 -0.75 6.61
N ALA A 234 13.16 -1.36 5.48
CA ALA A 234 14.15 -1.85 4.54
C ALA A 234 14.94 -0.70 3.89
N SER A 235 16.25 -0.87 3.70
CA SER A 235 17.04 0.04 2.86
C SER A 235 16.58 0.00 1.40
N VAL A 236 16.91 1.03 0.62
CA VAL A 236 16.60 1.10 -0.84
C VAL A 236 16.94 -0.20 -1.56
N VAL A 237 18.14 -0.76 -1.32
CA VAL A 237 18.61 -1.97 -1.98
C VAL A 237 17.80 -3.19 -1.55
N GLN A 238 17.57 -3.36 -0.24
CA GLN A 238 16.76 -4.47 0.28
C GLN A 238 15.32 -4.39 -0.24
N ALA A 239 14.72 -3.20 -0.22
CA ALA A 239 13.40 -2.95 -0.75
C ALA A 239 13.34 -3.24 -2.26
N THR A 240 14.31 -2.79 -3.07
CA THR A 240 14.35 -3.15 -4.51
C THR A 240 14.38 -4.65 -4.73
N ILE A 241 15.18 -5.40 -3.96
CA ILE A 241 15.25 -6.87 -4.07
C ILE A 241 13.93 -7.51 -3.66
N ALA A 242 13.33 -7.06 -2.55
CA ALA A 242 12.02 -7.53 -2.11
C ALA A 242 10.93 -7.23 -3.14
N GLY A 243 10.94 -6.02 -3.71
CA GLY A 243 10.05 -5.60 -4.79
C GLY A 243 10.21 -6.44 -6.05
N ALA A 244 11.44 -6.84 -6.39
CA ALA A 244 11.70 -7.76 -7.50
C ALA A 244 11.17 -9.16 -7.22
N TYR A 245 11.33 -9.67 -6.00
CA TYR A 245 10.77 -10.96 -5.63
C TYR A 245 9.23 -10.95 -5.66
N LEU A 246 8.60 -9.98 -5.01
CA LEU A 246 7.14 -9.84 -4.93
C LEU A 246 6.54 -9.53 -6.31
N GLY A 247 7.21 -8.70 -7.12
CA GLY A 247 6.81 -8.43 -8.50
C GLY A 247 6.89 -9.67 -9.40
N TRP A 248 7.88 -10.53 -9.20
CA TRP A 248 8.00 -11.81 -9.91
C TRP A 248 6.91 -12.80 -9.46
N VAL A 249 6.64 -12.93 -8.15
CA VAL A 249 5.54 -13.75 -7.62
C VAL A 249 4.20 -13.32 -8.23
N HIS A 250 3.94 -12.01 -8.25
CA HIS A 250 2.76 -11.42 -8.87
C HIS A 250 2.62 -11.83 -10.35
N GLN A 251 3.67 -11.66 -11.17
CA GLN A 251 3.62 -12.04 -12.59
C GLN A 251 3.48 -13.55 -12.80
N ARG A 252 4.17 -14.36 -12.00
CA ARG A 252 4.11 -15.83 -12.04
C ARG A 252 2.71 -16.35 -11.76
N ASN A 253 1.97 -15.69 -10.87
CA ASN A 253 0.62 -16.06 -10.46
C ASN A 253 -0.46 -15.44 -11.34
N GLY A 254 -0.14 -15.06 -12.58
CA GLY A 254 -1.13 -14.46 -13.47
C GLY A 254 -1.59 -13.08 -13.02
N PHE A 255 -0.72 -12.31 -12.36
CA PHE A 255 -0.97 -10.97 -11.83
C PHE A 255 -1.97 -10.94 -10.65
N GLU A 256 -2.05 -12.03 -9.88
CA GLU A 256 -2.72 -12.04 -8.58
C GLU A 256 -1.78 -11.53 -7.49
N ILE A 257 -2.28 -10.65 -6.63
CA ILE A 257 -1.56 -9.95 -5.56
C ILE A 257 -1.68 -10.63 -4.20
N GLY A 258 -2.67 -11.51 -4.00
CA GLY A 258 -2.94 -12.15 -2.70
C GLY A 258 -1.73 -12.84 -2.05
N GLU A 259 -0.94 -13.60 -2.82
CA GLU A 259 0.28 -14.22 -2.28
C GLU A 259 1.32 -13.18 -1.84
N GLY A 260 1.47 -12.09 -2.60
CA GLY A 260 2.36 -10.99 -2.25
C GLY A 260 1.96 -10.31 -0.93
N VAL A 261 0.66 -10.05 -0.76
CA VAL A 261 0.10 -9.50 0.49
C VAL A 261 0.39 -10.41 1.67
N ALA A 262 0.12 -11.71 1.53
CA ALA A 262 0.36 -12.68 2.59
C ALA A 262 1.84 -12.73 3.01
N LEU A 263 2.75 -12.76 2.03
CA LEU A 263 4.17 -12.81 2.30
C LEU A 263 4.68 -11.50 2.94
N HIS A 264 4.31 -10.35 2.38
CA HIS A 264 4.72 -9.04 2.88
C HIS A 264 4.25 -8.85 4.33
N TYR A 265 2.98 -9.13 4.61
CA TYR A 265 2.42 -9.06 5.96
C TYR A 265 3.25 -9.85 6.98
N TRP A 266 3.47 -11.15 6.72
CA TRP A 266 4.15 -12.00 7.68
C TRP A 266 5.64 -11.69 7.83
N ILE A 267 6.31 -11.22 6.77
CA ILE A 267 7.68 -10.72 6.87
C ILE A 267 7.75 -9.58 7.87
N ASN A 268 6.87 -8.57 7.73
CA ASN A 268 6.89 -7.40 8.61
C ASN A 268 6.48 -7.77 10.03
N VAL A 269 5.47 -8.62 10.21
CA VAL A 269 5.04 -9.06 11.54
C VAL A 269 6.16 -9.80 12.27
N LEU A 270 6.86 -10.71 11.59
CA LEU A 270 7.99 -11.44 12.16
C LEU A 270 9.16 -10.50 12.51
N ALA A 271 9.45 -9.52 11.66
CA ALA A 271 10.46 -8.50 11.94
C ALA A 271 10.08 -7.69 13.20
N GLY A 272 8.86 -7.17 13.27
CA GLY A 272 8.40 -6.38 14.41
C GLY A 272 8.35 -7.17 15.72
N ILE A 273 7.95 -8.45 15.69
CA ILE A 273 8.02 -9.33 16.88
C ILE A 273 9.46 -9.46 17.37
N ALA A 274 10.41 -9.59 16.44
CA ALA A 274 11.83 -9.70 16.77
C ALA A 274 12.46 -8.36 17.18
N ALA A 275 11.89 -7.23 16.79
CA ALA A 275 12.37 -5.90 17.14
C ALA A 275 11.87 -5.43 18.52
N ILE A 276 10.63 -5.75 18.91
CA ILE A 276 10.04 -5.31 20.19
C ILE A 276 10.84 -5.86 21.38
N ARG A 277 11.35 -4.95 22.22
CA ARG A 277 12.12 -5.27 23.43
C ARG A 277 11.24 -5.22 24.69
N ASN A 278 11.65 -5.99 25.69
CA ASN A 278 11.03 -6.00 27.02
C ASN A 278 11.43 -4.77 27.83
#